data_AF-A0A2L0FAG1-F1
#
_entry.id   AF-A0A2L0FAG1-F1
#
_cell.length_a   1.000
_cell.length_b   1.000
_cell.length_c   1.000
_cell.angle_alpha   90.00
_cell.angle_beta   90.00
_cell.angle_gamma   90.00
#
_symmetry.space_group_name_H-M   'P 1'
#
loop_
_entity.id
_entity.type
_entity.pdbx_description
1 polymer ?
#
loop_
_entity_poly.entity_id
_entity_poly.type
_entity_poly.pdbx_seq_one_letter_code
_entity_poly.pdbx_strand_id
1 'polypeptide(L)'
;MHRPLAVTLAWFAPHAWQTMELSFFEAIAARLGKPLRPGKRAAPVRRYTRPNVPTDPTSTVESLSHGPRGPGLDVTGPDPELLALPAPPKQERTVTVALMAVTALAALYMAFTLLGEARYALSPGQPVDVGELAALRPGPDLANRYVRAAGLLGTRGAIRYGRAAEGDSFRLAPVAGNPGLWVEIRVPEGFEGPRFVPPSSFAGRLVPFGSAGIRHTRLAGEVEEQAGTSVSGDAWLLIDGSSPRASRWAVALVALFLGFAGWNLFGIARVLHRVKDV
;
A
#
# COMPACT_ATOMS: atom_id res chain seq x y z
N MET A 1 -8.24 56.43 -13.89
CA MET A 1 -9.09 55.89 -12.80
C MET A 1 -9.65 54.54 -13.26
N HIS A 2 -9.11 53.43 -12.76
CA HIS A 2 -9.84 52.18 -12.45
C HIS A 2 -8.83 51.16 -11.90
N ARG A 3 -9.14 50.64 -10.70
CA ARG A 3 -8.36 49.63 -9.95
C ARG A 3 -8.52 48.25 -10.59
N PRO A 4 -7.48 47.40 -10.65
CA PRO A 4 -7.68 45.96 -10.74
C PRO A 4 -7.86 45.36 -9.33
N LEU A 5 -8.88 44.53 -9.20
CA LEU A 5 -9.18 43.73 -8.02
C LEU A 5 -8.12 42.62 -7.86
N ALA A 6 -7.62 42.50 -6.63
CA ALA A 6 -6.79 41.39 -6.20
C ALA A 6 -7.62 40.09 -6.24
N VAL A 7 -7.13 39.11 -6.99
CA VAL A 7 -7.56 37.71 -6.85
C VAL A 7 -6.47 36.99 -6.08
N THR A 8 -6.75 36.82 -4.79
CA THR A 8 -6.06 35.89 -3.91
C THR A 8 -6.54 34.48 -4.26
N LEU A 9 -5.69 33.63 -4.82
CA LEU A 9 -5.96 32.20 -4.92
C LEU A 9 -4.72 31.41 -4.52
N ALA A 10 -4.96 30.60 -3.51
CA ALA A 10 -3.97 29.92 -2.70
C ALA A 10 -3.18 28.90 -3.51
N TRP A 11 -1.88 28.93 -3.24
CA TRP A 11 -0.90 27.90 -3.54
C TRP A 11 -1.33 26.53 -3.03
N PHE A 12 -1.23 25.50 -3.89
CA PHE A 12 -1.01 24.12 -3.47
C PHE A 12 0.13 23.54 -4.34
N ALA A 13 1.34 23.57 -3.78
CA ALA A 13 2.55 23.02 -4.39
C ALA A 13 2.64 21.51 -4.14
N PRO A 14 2.94 20.65 -5.14
CA PRO A 14 3.17 19.22 -4.92
C PRO A 14 4.65 18.85 -4.67
N HIS A 15 5.57 19.80 -4.52
CA HIS A 15 7.01 19.50 -4.43
C HIS A 15 7.58 19.26 -3.02
N ALA A 16 6.84 19.55 -1.94
CA ALA A 16 7.35 19.38 -0.57
C ALA A 16 7.28 17.94 -0.02
N TRP A 17 6.55 17.03 -0.68
CA TRP A 17 6.29 15.68 -0.16
C TRP A 17 7.32 14.63 -0.59
N GLN A 18 8.15 14.94 -1.59
CA GLN A 18 9.11 13.98 -2.17
C GLN A 18 10.45 13.92 -1.43
N THR A 19 10.81 14.96 -0.67
CA THR A 19 12.08 15.02 0.09
C THR A 19 11.98 14.43 1.50
N MET A 20 10.79 14.33 2.08
CA MET A 20 10.57 13.70 3.39
C MET A 20 10.61 12.15 3.32
N GLU A 21 10.21 11.56 2.21
CA GLU A 21 10.21 10.11 2.01
C GLU A 21 11.64 9.52 1.98
N LEU A 22 12.56 10.14 1.23
CA LEU A 22 13.95 9.66 1.10
C LEU A 22 14.73 9.77 2.42
N SER A 23 14.54 10.85 3.18
CA SER A 23 15.22 11.07 4.46
C SER A 23 14.71 10.12 5.57
N PHE A 24 13.43 9.75 5.53
CA PHE A 24 12.86 8.78 6.46
C PHE A 24 13.36 7.34 6.18
N PHE A 25 13.43 6.92 4.91
CA PHE A 25 13.96 5.61 4.54
C PHE A 25 15.48 5.50 4.74
N GLU A 26 16.26 6.56 4.46
CA GLU A 26 17.69 6.61 4.81
C GLU A 26 17.92 6.54 6.33
N ALA A 27 17.09 7.22 7.13
CA ALA A 27 17.20 7.16 8.60
C ALA A 27 16.91 5.76 9.17
N ILE A 28 16.02 4.99 8.53
CA ILE A 28 15.73 3.60 8.88
C ILE A 28 16.87 2.67 8.43
N ALA A 29 17.37 2.81 7.19
CA ALA A 29 18.47 2.02 6.67
C ALA A 29 19.79 2.25 7.43
N ALA A 30 20.11 3.52 7.77
CA ALA A 30 21.28 3.88 8.56
C ALA A 30 21.24 3.34 10.00
N ARG A 31 20.04 3.09 10.54
CA ARG A 31 19.86 2.52 11.89
C ARG A 31 19.89 0.99 11.90
N LEU A 32 19.54 0.35 10.79
CA LEU A 32 19.62 -1.11 10.57
C LEU A 32 21.01 -1.58 10.10
N GLY A 33 21.81 -0.70 9.48
CA GLY A 33 23.16 -1.01 8.98
C GLY A 33 24.29 -1.00 10.03
N LYS A 34 24.00 -0.82 11.33
CA LYS A 34 25.05 -0.84 12.35
C LYS A 34 25.53 -2.28 12.59
N PRO A 35 26.82 -2.59 12.38
CA PRO A 35 27.34 -3.93 12.63
C PRO A 35 27.16 -4.29 14.11
N LEU A 36 26.57 -5.46 14.34
CA LEU A 36 26.46 -6.06 15.67
C LEU A 36 27.84 -6.10 16.31
N ARG A 37 27.97 -5.49 17.50
CA ARG A 37 29.18 -5.57 18.33
C ARG A 37 29.57 -7.04 18.49
N PRO A 38 30.85 -7.41 18.33
CA PRO A 38 31.29 -8.79 18.51
C PRO A 38 30.95 -9.25 19.94
N GLY A 39 30.15 -10.30 20.00
CA GLY A 39 29.62 -10.86 21.24
C GLY A 39 30.73 -11.36 22.16
N LYS A 40 30.60 -11.02 23.45
CA LYS A 40 31.35 -11.70 24.52
C LYS A 40 31.03 -13.20 24.45
N ARG A 41 32.09 -14.00 24.38
CA ARG A 41 32.06 -15.47 24.29
C ARG A 41 31.05 -16.06 25.28
N ALA A 42 30.17 -16.91 24.77
CA ALA A 42 29.29 -17.75 25.58
C ALA A 42 30.12 -18.63 26.51
N ALA A 43 29.80 -18.59 27.80
CA ALA A 43 30.33 -19.53 28.78
C ALA A 43 29.82 -20.95 28.46
N PRO A 44 30.63 -22.01 28.72
CA PRO A 44 30.24 -23.37 28.38
C PRO A 44 29.00 -23.81 29.19
N VAL A 45 28.02 -24.35 28.48
CA VAL A 45 26.82 -24.98 29.03
C VAL A 45 27.24 -26.15 29.91
N ARG A 46 27.14 -26.00 31.24
CA ARG A 46 27.22 -27.13 32.18
C ARG A 46 26.02 -28.04 31.93
N ARG A 47 26.27 -29.22 31.37
CA ARG A 47 25.29 -30.33 31.38
C ARG A 47 24.96 -30.64 32.83
N TYR A 48 23.71 -30.38 33.22
CA TYR A 48 23.15 -30.98 34.43
C TYR A 48 22.92 -32.47 34.14
N THR A 49 23.77 -33.32 34.70
CA THR A 49 23.50 -34.75 34.82
C THR A 49 22.35 -34.90 35.82
N ARG A 50 21.18 -35.37 35.35
CA ARG A 50 20.08 -35.75 36.24
C ARG A 50 20.57 -36.88 37.17
N PRO A 51 20.45 -36.76 38.50
CA PRO A 51 20.59 -37.91 39.38
C PRO A 51 19.47 -38.91 39.05
N ASN A 52 19.82 -40.18 38.86
CA ASN A 52 18.84 -41.27 38.79
C ASN A 52 18.05 -41.30 40.10
N VAL A 53 16.74 -41.11 40.02
CA VAL A 53 15.82 -41.30 41.15
C VAL A 53 15.54 -42.81 41.24
N PRO A 54 15.86 -43.49 42.35
CA PRO A 54 15.41 -44.85 42.59
C PRO A 54 13.90 -44.84 42.76
N THR A 55 13.17 -45.53 41.87
CA THR A 55 11.77 -45.87 42.08
C THR A 55 11.68 -47.04 43.04
N ASP A 56 11.49 -46.74 44.32
CA ASP A 56 10.96 -47.70 45.28
C ASP A 56 9.46 -47.45 45.46
N PRO A 57 8.57 -48.41 45.15
CA PRO A 57 7.15 -48.29 45.36
C PRO A 57 6.82 -48.78 46.77
N THR A 58 6.88 -47.89 47.77
CA THR A 58 6.20 -48.15 49.04
C THR A 58 5.36 -46.95 49.43
N SER A 59 4.06 -47.14 49.23
CA SER A 59 2.98 -46.30 49.70
C SER A 59 3.06 -46.17 51.21
N THR A 60 3.25 -44.95 51.72
CA THR A 60 2.76 -44.59 53.06
C THR A 60 2.11 -43.22 52.96
N VAL A 61 0.78 -43.22 53.05
CA VAL A 61 -0.02 -42.04 53.35
C VAL A 61 0.26 -41.69 54.79
N GLU A 62 1.35 -40.95 55.04
CA GLU A 62 1.65 -40.40 56.35
C GLU A 62 0.97 -39.03 56.45
N SER A 63 -0.09 -39.02 57.26
CA SER A 63 -0.68 -37.88 57.91
C SER A 63 0.38 -36.83 58.25
N LEU A 64 0.43 -35.73 57.48
CA LEU A 64 1.17 -34.53 57.81
C LEU A 64 0.60 -33.95 59.10
N SER A 65 1.23 -34.37 60.19
CA SER A 65 1.08 -33.83 61.53
C SER A 65 1.31 -32.32 61.50
N HIS A 66 0.47 -31.62 62.23
CA HIS A 66 0.47 -30.18 62.43
C HIS A 66 1.84 -29.71 62.94
N GLY A 67 2.71 -29.28 62.04
CA GLY A 67 3.95 -28.59 62.39
C GLY A 67 3.62 -27.24 63.06
N PRO A 68 4.48 -26.71 63.94
CA PRO A 68 4.25 -25.42 64.56
C PRO A 68 4.11 -24.38 63.45
N ARG A 69 3.03 -23.60 63.46
CA ARG A 69 2.88 -22.43 62.58
C ARG A 69 4.12 -21.55 62.76
N GLY A 70 5.00 -21.57 61.76
CA GLY A 70 6.05 -20.58 61.61
C GLY A 70 5.44 -19.18 61.50
N PRO A 71 6.19 -18.13 61.82
CA PRO A 71 5.70 -16.76 61.74
C PRO A 71 5.22 -16.50 60.31
N GLY A 72 4.05 -15.87 60.21
CA GLY A 72 3.19 -15.87 59.03
C GLY A 72 3.93 -15.66 57.71
N LEU A 73 3.64 -16.52 56.73
CA LEU A 73 3.73 -16.12 55.34
C LEU A 73 2.74 -14.98 55.17
N ASP A 74 3.26 -13.77 55.19
CA ASP A 74 2.55 -12.53 54.93
C ASP A 74 2.17 -12.54 53.43
N VAL A 75 1.09 -13.26 53.09
CA VAL A 75 0.53 -13.37 51.72
C VAL A 75 0.03 -12.01 51.21
N THR A 76 0.07 -10.98 52.05
CA THR A 76 -0.31 -9.60 51.78
C THR A 76 0.83 -8.73 51.24
N GLY A 77 2.08 -9.22 51.24
CA GLY A 77 3.24 -8.50 50.69
C GLY A 77 3.59 -8.93 49.25
N PRO A 78 4.09 -8.02 48.40
CA PRO A 78 4.63 -8.40 47.08
C PRO A 78 5.77 -9.40 47.26
N ASP A 79 5.65 -10.54 46.60
CA ASP A 79 6.58 -11.68 46.69
C ASP A 79 8.03 -11.23 46.40
N PRO A 80 8.96 -11.38 47.37
CA PRO A 80 10.35 -10.94 47.22
C PRO A 80 11.08 -11.65 46.07
N GLU A 81 10.67 -12.88 45.71
CA GLU A 81 11.23 -13.58 44.55
C GLU A 81 10.81 -12.93 43.22
N LEU A 82 9.62 -12.34 43.14
CA LEU A 82 9.14 -11.61 41.96
C LEU A 82 9.80 -10.23 41.80
N LEU A 83 10.13 -9.56 42.91
CA LEU A 83 10.89 -8.30 42.90
C LEU A 83 12.37 -8.50 42.55
N ALA A 84 12.91 -9.69 42.82
CA ALA A 84 14.27 -10.07 42.43
C ALA A 84 14.40 -10.40 40.94
N LEU A 85 13.28 -10.53 40.21
CA LEU A 85 13.31 -10.74 38.78
C LEU A 85 13.83 -9.47 38.08
N PRO A 86 14.71 -9.61 37.07
CA PRO A 86 15.14 -8.48 36.27
C PRO A 86 13.91 -7.82 35.62
N ALA A 87 13.83 -6.49 35.72
CA ALA A 87 12.71 -5.74 35.15
C ALA A 87 12.53 -6.08 33.66
N PRO A 88 11.29 -6.28 33.19
CA PRO A 88 11.03 -6.68 31.81
C PRO A 88 11.62 -5.62 30.85
N PRO A 89 12.20 -6.04 29.71
CA PRO A 89 12.90 -5.13 28.80
C PRO A 89 11.93 -4.14 28.14
N LYS A 90 11.78 -2.96 28.76
CA LYS A 90 10.84 -1.91 28.31
C LYS A 90 11.16 -1.42 26.89
N GLN A 91 12.43 -1.43 26.49
CA GLN A 91 12.88 -0.96 25.17
C GLN A 91 12.41 -1.87 24.03
N GLU A 92 12.48 -3.19 24.20
CA GLU A 92 12.04 -4.16 23.18
C GLU A 92 10.54 -4.04 22.91
N ARG A 93 9.77 -3.79 23.97
CA ARG A 93 8.33 -3.58 23.88
C ARG A 93 7.99 -2.30 23.12
N THR A 94 8.66 -1.19 23.43
CA THR A 94 8.46 0.07 22.70
C THR A 94 8.82 -0.06 21.23
N VAL A 95 9.93 -0.73 20.91
CA VAL A 95 10.34 -0.97 19.52
C VAL A 95 9.31 -1.82 18.79
N THR A 96 8.80 -2.88 19.43
CA THR A 96 7.77 -3.74 18.84
C THR A 96 6.49 -2.96 18.53
N VAL A 97 5.98 -2.18 19.51
CA VAL A 97 4.78 -1.36 19.31
C VAL A 97 4.99 -0.31 18.21
N ALA A 98 6.15 0.35 18.18
CA ALA A 98 6.47 1.34 17.15
C ALA A 98 6.51 0.70 15.75
N LEU A 99 7.13 -0.48 15.62
CA LEU A 99 7.17 -1.20 14.34
C LEU A 99 5.77 -1.59 13.88
N MET A 100 4.95 -2.17 14.77
CA MET A 100 3.57 -2.52 14.46
C MET A 100 2.74 -1.31 14.04
N ALA A 101 2.94 -0.16 14.69
CA ALA A 101 2.26 1.08 14.33
C ALA A 101 2.66 1.57 12.93
N VAL A 102 3.95 1.59 12.62
CA VAL A 102 4.44 1.96 11.28
C VAL A 102 3.91 1.01 10.22
N THR A 103 3.93 -0.31 10.47
CA THR A 103 3.36 -1.30 9.56
C THR A 103 1.85 -1.12 9.35
N ALA A 104 1.10 -0.85 10.42
CA ALA A 104 -0.33 -0.59 10.32
C ALA A 104 -0.62 0.66 9.47
N LEU A 105 0.13 1.74 9.68
CA LEU A 105 -0.01 2.98 8.90
C LEU A 105 0.33 2.75 7.43
N ALA A 106 1.42 2.04 7.14
CA ALA A 106 1.80 1.69 5.76
C ALA A 106 0.73 0.82 5.08
N ALA A 107 0.17 -0.17 5.78
CA ALA A 107 -0.90 -1.01 5.24
C ALA A 107 -2.19 -0.19 4.97
N LEU A 108 -2.59 0.69 5.90
CA LEU A 108 -3.72 1.59 5.70
C LEU A 108 -3.51 2.53 4.50
N TYR A 109 -2.30 3.07 4.36
CA TYR A 109 -1.94 3.89 3.21
C TYR A 109 -2.08 3.11 1.91
N MET A 110 -1.55 1.89 1.82
CA MET A 110 -1.71 1.04 0.63
C MET A 110 -3.17 0.65 0.34
N ALA A 111 -3.99 0.41 1.37
CA ALA A 111 -5.42 0.20 1.19
C ALA A 111 -6.12 1.43 0.62
N PHE A 112 -5.74 2.63 1.08
CA PHE A 112 -6.28 3.89 0.61
C PHE A 112 -5.94 4.15 -0.86
N THR A 113 -4.68 3.93 -1.28
CA THR A 113 -4.27 4.14 -2.68
C THR A 113 -4.98 3.20 -3.65
N LEU A 114 -5.29 1.96 -3.23
CA LEU A 114 -6.01 0.98 -4.04
C LEU A 114 -7.54 1.14 -4.00
N LEU A 115 -8.08 2.05 -3.18
CA LEU A 115 -9.52 2.17 -2.98
C LEU A 115 -10.26 2.55 -4.27
N GLY A 116 -9.66 3.39 -5.11
CA GLY A 116 -10.22 3.75 -6.42
C GLY A 116 -10.35 2.55 -7.37
N GLU A 117 -9.32 1.69 -7.38
CA GLU A 117 -9.31 0.44 -8.15
C GLU A 117 -10.31 -0.57 -7.61
N ALA A 118 -10.38 -0.72 -6.29
CA ALA A 118 -11.33 -1.64 -5.66
C ALA A 118 -12.79 -1.20 -5.92
N ARG A 119 -13.07 0.10 -5.83
CA ARG A 119 -14.39 0.66 -6.19
C ARG A 119 -14.72 0.42 -7.66
N TYR A 120 -13.76 0.64 -8.55
CA TYR A 120 -13.92 0.35 -9.98
C TYR A 120 -14.21 -1.14 -10.22
N ALA A 121 -13.49 -2.02 -9.54
CA ALA A 121 -13.64 -3.47 -9.70
C ALA A 121 -15.02 -4.01 -9.27
N LEU A 122 -15.68 -3.30 -8.35
CA LEU A 122 -17.04 -3.59 -7.89
C LEU A 122 -18.12 -2.95 -8.77
N SER A 123 -17.75 -2.15 -9.76
CA SER A 123 -18.72 -1.55 -10.68
C SER A 123 -19.33 -2.59 -11.64
N PRO A 124 -20.51 -2.30 -12.22
CA PRO A 124 -21.12 -3.17 -13.21
C PRO A 124 -20.18 -3.47 -14.38
N GLY A 125 -20.10 -4.74 -14.78
CA GLY A 125 -19.25 -5.17 -15.90
C GLY A 125 -19.79 -4.83 -17.29
N GLN A 126 -20.96 -4.19 -17.39
CA GLN A 126 -21.51 -3.73 -18.66
C GLN A 126 -21.02 -2.30 -18.94
N PRO A 127 -20.42 -2.04 -20.12
CA PRO A 127 -19.95 -0.72 -20.46
C PRO A 127 -21.12 0.22 -20.73
N VAL A 128 -20.99 1.47 -20.28
CA VAL A 128 -21.89 2.56 -20.66
C VAL A 128 -21.52 3.02 -22.06
N ASP A 129 -22.48 3.01 -22.99
CA ASP A 129 -22.25 3.51 -24.34
C ASP A 129 -22.24 5.04 -24.34
N VAL A 130 -21.12 5.63 -24.75
CA VAL A 130 -20.92 7.08 -24.83
C VAL A 130 -20.85 7.59 -26.28
N GLY A 131 -21.04 6.72 -27.27
CA GLY A 131 -21.07 7.07 -28.68
C GLY A 131 -19.72 7.52 -29.24
N GLU A 132 -19.72 8.60 -30.02
CA GLU A 132 -18.55 9.10 -30.75
C GLU A 132 -17.62 9.94 -29.88
N LEU A 133 -16.36 9.52 -29.76
CA LEU A 133 -15.32 10.17 -28.96
C LEU A 133 -15.00 11.58 -29.45
N ALA A 134 -15.17 11.86 -30.75
CA ALA A 134 -14.91 13.18 -31.32
C ALA A 134 -15.85 14.28 -30.75
N ALA A 135 -17.10 13.90 -30.43
CA ALA A 135 -18.11 14.82 -29.88
C ALA A 135 -18.20 14.75 -28.34
N LEU A 136 -17.57 13.75 -27.72
CA LEU A 136 -17.68 13.51 -26.29
C LEU A 136 -17.03 14.63 -25.46
N ARG A 137 -17.77 15.12 -24.47
CA ARG A 137 -17.29 16.04 -23.43
C ARG A 137 -17.46 15.35 -22.07
N PRO A 138 -16.45 14.61 -21.59
CA PRO A 138 -16.59 13.85 -20.36
C PRO A 138 -16.75 14.76 -19.15
N GLY A 139 -17.76 14.45 -18.33
CA GLY A 139 -17.98 15.08 -17.03
C GLY A 139 -17.57 14.18 -15.86
N PRO A 140 -17.63 14.70 -14.62
CA PRO A 140 -17.32 13.93 -13.40
C PRO A 140 -18.16 12.66 -13.22
N ASP A 141 -19.34 12.58 -13.84
CA ASP A 141 -20.24 11.43 -13.86
C ASP A 141 -19.65 10.21 -14.59
N LEU A 142 -18.82 10.48 -15.61
CA LEU A 142 -18.10 9.48 -16.40
C LEU A 142 -16.71 9.14 -15.81
N ALA A 143 -16.27 9.86 -14.77
CA ALA A 143 -15.02 9.56 -14.09
C ALA A 143 -15.03 8.15 -13.50
N ASN A 144 -13.98 7.38 -13.79
CA ASN A 144 -13.81 6.04 -13.29
C ASN A 144 -14.92 5.07 -13.72
N ARG A 145 -15.49 5.27 -14.92
CA ARG A 145 -16.54 4.41 -15.48
C ARG A 145 -16.01 3.50 -16.57
N TYR A 146 -16.64 2.33 -16.68
CA TYR A 146 -16.43 1.42 -17.81
C TYR A 146 -17.33 1.88 -18.95
N VAL A 147 -16.72 2.29 -20.07
CA VAL A 147 -17.42 2.89 -21.20
C VAL A 147 -17.12 2.15 -22.50
N ARG A 148 -18.04 2.25 -23.46
CA ARG A 148 -17.86 1.86 -24.85
C ARG A 148 -18.00 3.09 -25.72
N ALA A 149 -17.09 3.25 -26.67
CA ALA A 149 -17.11 4.38 -27.57
C ALA A 149 -16.52 4.03 -28.94
N ALA A 150 -16.90 4.80 -29.95
CA ALA A 150 -16.31 4.75 -31.29
C ALA A 150 -15.53 6.04 -31.57
N GLY A 151 -14.48 5.96 -32.38
CA GLY A 151 -13.76 7.15 -32.80
C GLY A 151 -12.48 6.83 -33.57
N LEU A 152 -11.99 7.84 -34.28
CA LEU A 152 -10.72 7.78 -34.96
C LEU A 152 -9.62 8.36 -34.09
N LEU A 153 -8.44 7.73 -34.13
CA LEU A 153 -7.26 8.22 -33.42
C LEU A 153 -6.44 9.09 -34.34
N GLY A 154 -6.00 10.23 -33.81
CA GLY A 154 -5.06 11.12 -34.46
C GLY A 154 -3.65 10.54 -34.46
N THR A 155 -2.88 10.90 -35.48
CA THR A 155 -1.45 10.52 -35.60
C THR A 155 -0.52 11.55 -34.98
N ARG A 156 -0.87 12.83 -35.01
CA ARG A 156 -0.10 13.91 -34.39
C ARG A 156 -0.25 13.82 -32.87
N GLY A 157 0.88 13.79 -32.14
CA GLY A 157 0.88 13.65 -30.69
C GLY A 157 0.83 12.20 -30.20
N ALA A 158 0.69 11.22 -31.10
CA ALA A 158 0.66 9.81 -30.72
C ALA A 158 2.06 9.32 -30.34
N ILE A 159 2.15 8.61 -29.23
CA ILE A 159 3.41 8.04 -28.73
C ILE A 159 3.28 6.53 -28.53
N ARG A 160 4.44 5.88 -28.48
CA ARG A 160 4.56 4.48 -28.11
C ARG A 160 5.51 4.37 -26.93
N TYR A 161 5.12 3.60 -25.93
CA TYR A 161 5.94 3.34 -24.74
C TYR A 161 5.76 1.90 -24.27
N GLY A 162 6.72 1.42 -23.49
CA GLY A 162 6.64 0.15 -22.78
C GLY A 162 6.55 0.38 -21.29
N ARG A 163 6.10 -0.63 -20.54
CA ARG A 163 6.10 -0.61 -19.07
C ARG A 163 7.10 -1.63 -18.55
N ALA A 164 7.82 -1.28 -17.50
CA ALA A 164 8.73 -2.22 -16.84
C ALA A 164 7.95 -3.44 -16.33
N ALA A 165 8.46 -4.64 -16.60
CA ALA A 165 7.85 -5.93 -16.27
C ALA A 165 6.54 -6.26 -17.02
N GLU A 166 6.22 -5.55 -18.12
CA GLU A 166 5.17 -5.95 -19.06
C GLU A 166 5.84 -6.21 -20.43
N GLY A 167 5.52 -7.35 -21.06
CA GLY A 167 6.04 -7.69 -22.40
C GLY A 167 5.33 -6.93 -23.53
N ASP A 168 4.21 -6.28 -23.23
CA ASP A 168 3.44 -5.54 -24.22
C ASP A 168 3.91 -4.09 -24.35
N SER A 169 3.68 -3.52 -25.53
CA SER A 169 3.79 -2.07 -25.71
C SER A 169 2.43 -1.41 -25.68
N PHE A 170 2.43 -0.12 -25.41
CA PHE A 170 1.24 0.71 -25.34
C PHE A 170 1.37 1.83 -26.36
N ARG A 171 0.26 2.13 -27.03
CA ARG A 171 0.13 3.28 -27.90
C ARG A 171 -0.87 4.23 -27.27
N LEU A 172 -0.43 5.45 -27.07
CA LEU A 172 -1.29 6.53 -26.63
C LEU A 172 -1.48 7.48 -27.81
N ALA A 173 -2.73 7.78 -28.15
CA ALA A 173 -3.04 8.70 -29.23
C ALA A 173 -4.19 9.64 -28.85
N PRO A 174 -4.16 10.90 -29.30
CA PRO A 174 -5.30 11.80 -29.12
C PRO A 174 -6.44 11.37 -30.04
N VAL A 175 -7.67 11.70 -29.66
CA VAL A 175 -8.83 11.46 -30.52
C VAL A 175 -8.89 12.51 -31.64
N ALA A 176 -9.09 12.05 -32.87
CA ALA A 176 -9.26 12.95 -34.01
C ALA A 176 -10.49 13.84 -33.81
N GLY A 177 -10.29 15.16 -33.89
CA GLY A 177 -11.35 16.15 -33.63
C GLY A 177 -11.60 16.46 -32.15
N ASN A 178 -10.91 15.80 -31.21
CA ASN A 178 -11.06 16.05 -29.77
C ASN A 178 -9.71 15.98 -29.03
N PRO A 179 -8.94 17.10 -28.97
CA PRO A 179 -7.62 17.11 -28.34
C PRO A 179 -7.65 16.95 -26.81
N GLY A 180 -8.82 17.14 -26.19
CA GLY A 180 -9.02 16.93 -24.76
C GLY A 180 -9.21 15.46 -24.37
N LEU A 181 -9.17 14.53 -25.32
CA LEU A 181 -9.42 13.12 -25.08
C LEU A 181 -8.33 12.27 -25.73
N TRP A 182 -7.80 11.34 -24.96
CA TRP A 182 -6.72 10.44 -25.35
C TRP A 182 -7.15 8.99 -25.15
N VAL A 183 -6.63 8.09 -26.00
CA VAL A 183 -6.90 6.66 -25.92
C VAL A 183 -5.58 5.92 -25.79
N GLU A 184 -5.46 5.12 -24.74
CA GLU A 184 -4.39 4.14 -24.56
C GLU A 184 -4.85 2.80 -25.11
N ILE A 185 -4.08 2.23 -26.03
CA ILE A 185 -4.30 0.90 -26.60
C ILE A 185 -3.11 0.01 -26.24
N ARG A 186 -3.40 -1.21 -25.77
CA ARG A 186 -2.41 -2.26 -25.60
C ARG A 186 -2.09 -2.90 -26.95
N VAL A 187 -0.80 -2.96 -27.29
CA VAL A 187 -0.27 -3.62 -28.47
C VAL A 187 0.48 -4.87 -28.01
N PRO A 188 -0.08 -6.08 -28.24
CA PRO A 188 0.58 -7.32 -27.85
C PRO A 188 1.96 -7.45 -28.50
N GLU A 189 2.87 -8.12 -27.81
CA GLU A 189 4.19 -8.44 -28.34
C GLU A 189 4.09 -9.12 -29.72
N GLY A 190 4.93 -8.69 -30.68
CA GLY A 190 4.91 -9.18 -32.06
C GLY A 190 3.92 -8.46 -33.01
N PHE A 191 3.00 -7.65 -32.49
CA PHE A 191 2.10 -6.80 -33.31
C PHE A 191 2.61 -5.38 -33.51
N GLU A 192 3.87 -5.13 -33.14
CA GLU A 192 4.45 -3.79 -33.00
C GLU A 192 4.86 -3.14 -34.34
N GLY A 193 4.59 -3.80 -35.46
CA GLY A 193 5.04 -3.40 -36.80
C GLY A 193 4.23 -2.28 -37.48
N PRO A 194 4.64 -1.89 -38.70
CA PRO A 194 4.01 -0.82 -39.48
C PRO A 194 2.58 -1.15 -39.95
N ARG A 195 2.12 -2.39 -39.73
CA ARG A 195 0.78 -2.88 -40.11
C ARG A 195 -0.23 -2.81 -38.96
N PHE A 196 0.15 -2.30 -37.79
CA PHE A 196 -0.82 -2.10 -36.71
C PHE A 196 -1.84 -1.04 -37.13
N VAL A 197 -3.05 -1.49 -37.43
CA VAL A 197 -4.21 -0.63 -37.70
C VAL A 197 -4.93 -0.42 -36.38
N PRO A 198 -4.99 0.82 -35.86
CA PRO A 198 -5.71 1.09 -34.62
C PRO A 198 -7.19 0.73 -34.77
N PRO A 199 -7.82 0.14 -33.72
CA PRO A 199 -9.26 -0.07 -33.73
C PRO A 199 -9.99 1.28 -33.76
N SER A 200 -11.23 1.26 -34.24
CA SER A 200 -12.15 2.41 -34.25
C SER A 200 -13.25 2.31 -33.18
N SER A 201 -13.26 1.21 -32.43
CA SER A 201 -14.19 0.94 -31.33
C SER A 201 -13.38 0.53 -30.12
N PHE A 202 -13.70 1.13 -28.97
CA PHE A 202 -12.97 0.99 -27.73
C PHE A 202 -13.93 0.60 -26.60
N ALA A 203 -13.45 -0.22 -25.67
CA ALA A 203 -14.20 -0.60 -24.48
C ALA A 203 -13.26 -0.63 -23.29
N GLY A 204 -13.35 0.38 -22.45
CA GLY A 204 -12.30 0.67 -21.49
C GLY A 204 -12.74 1.56 -20.35
N ARG A 205 -11.78 1.90 -19.51
CA ARG A 205 -12.00 2.76 -18.36
C ARG A 205 -11.73 4.21 -18.73
N LEU A 206 -12.70 5.09 -18.47
CA LEU A 206 -12.56 6.52 -18.70
C LEU A 206 -12.18 7.22 -17.39
N VAL A 207 -11.08 7.99 -17.42
CA VAL A 207 -10.55 8.71 -16.25
C VAL A 207 -10.01 10.08 -16.66
N PRO A 208 -10.03 11.09 -15.78
CA PRO A 208 -9.24 12.29 -15.98
C PRO A 208 -7.76 11.92 -16.10
N PHE A 209 -7.04 12.53 -17.04
CA PHE A 209 -5.65 12.17 -17.36
C PHE A 209 -4.74 12.28 -16.14
N GLY A 210 -4.86 13.37 -15.37
CA GLY A 210 -4.11 13.56 -14.11
C GLY A 210 -4.50 12.62 -12.97
N SER A 211 -5.61 11.90 -13.09
CA SER A 211 -6.12 10.94 -12.10
C SER A 211 -5.99 9.48 -12.56
N ALA A 212 -5.31 9.21 -13.67
CA ALA A 212 -5.12 7.86 -14.22
C ALA A 212 -4.21 6.97 -13.36
N GLY A 213 -3.66 7.49 -12.27
CA GLY A 213 -2.88 6.75 -11.28
C GLY A 213 -1.39 6.63 -11.63
N ILE A 214 -0.65 5.93 -10.78
CA ILE A 214 0.83 5.87 -10.80
C ILE A 214 1.39 5.33 -12.13
N ARG A 215 0.62 4.48 -12.82
CA ARG A 215 1.02 3.91 -14.13
C ARG A 215 1.05 4.95 -15.26
N HIS A 216 0.42 6.10 -15.07
CA HIS A 216 0.25 7.13 -16.09
C HIS A 216 0.79 8.50 -15.64
N THR A 217 1.34 8.62 -14.43
CA THR A 217 1.81 9.91 -13.88
C THR A 217 2.90 10.60 -14.72
N ARG A 218 3.70 9.85 -15.49
CA ARG A 218 4.73 10.43 -16.38
C ARG A 218 4.27 10.60 -17.83
N LEU A 219 3.09 10.06 -18.15
CA LEU A 219 2.67 9.91 -19.53
C LEU A 219 2.49 11.26 -20.25
N ALA A 220 2.01 12.29 -19.55
CA ALA A 220 1.91 13.63 -20.12
C ALA A 220 3.28 14.22 -20.48
N GLY A 221 4.30 14.00 -19.63
CA GLY A 221 5.66 14.43 -19.91
C GLY A 221 6.30 13.65 -21.06
N GLU A 222 6.03 12.35 -21.17
CA GLU A 222 6.49 11.54 -22.29
C GLU A 222 5.87 11.96 -23.63
N VAL A 223 4.61 12.39 -23.64
CA VAL A 223 3.96 12.97 -24.83
C VAL A 223 4.66 14.28 -25.23
N GLU A 224 4.95 15.13 -24.26
CA GLU A 224 5.65 16.40 -24.51
C GLU A 224 7.07 16.17 -25.04
N GLU A 225 7.80 15.23 -24.44
CA GLU A 225 9.17 14.89 -24.83
C GLU A 225 9.26 14.23 -26.21
N GLN A 226 8.40 13.24 -26.49
CA GLN A 226 8.50 12.45 -27.72
C GLN A 226 7.76 13.07 -28.91
N ALA A 227 6.62 13.73 -28.65
CA ALA A 227 5.75 14.25 -29.70
C ALA A 227 5.68 15.78 -29.73
N GLY A 228 6.36 16.49 -28.82
CA GLY A 228 6.43 17.95 -28.80
C GLY A 228 5.09 18.64 -28.57
N THR A 229 4.11 17.91 -28.01
CA THR A 229 2.74 18.39 -27.80
C THR A 229 2.40 18.30 -26.32
N SER A 230 1.81 19.35 -25.75
CA SER A 230 1.35 19.31 -24.35
C SER A 230 -0.04 18.68 -24.24
N VAL A 231 -0.22 17.86 -23.21
CA VAL A 231 -1.53 17.33 -22.82
C VAL A 231 -2.22 18.37 -21.93
N SER A 232 -3.46 18.73 -22.25
CA SER A 232 -4.23 19.68 -21.43
C SER A 232 -4.46 19.15 -20.01
N GLY A 233 -4.46 20.03 -19.01
CA GLY A 233 -4.65 19.64 -17.60
C GLY A 233 -6.04 19.07 -17.28
N ASP A 234 -7.04 19.40 -18.10
CA ASP A 234 -8.41 18.87 -18.06
C ASP A 234 -8.64 17.72 -19.03
N ALA A 235 -7.58 17.19 -19.65
CA ALA A 235 -7.69 16.09 -20.60
C ALA A 235 -8.19 14.81 -19.91
N TRP A 236 -8.78 13.94 -20.72
CA TRP A 236 -9.30 12.64 -20.32
C TRP A 236 -8.57 11.52 -21.03
N LEU A 237 -8.46 10.39 -20.35
CA LEU A 237 -7.82 9.18 -20.84
C LEU A 237 -8.82 8.02 -20.83
N LEU A 238 -9.00 7.40 -21.99
CA LEU A 238 -9.68 6.12 -22.16
C LEU A 238 -8.64 5.00 -22.22
N ILE A 239 -8.62 4.16 -21.19
CA ILE A 239 -7.72 2.99 -21.12
C ILE A 239 -8.45 1.80 -21.71
N ASP A 240 -8.16 1.47 -22.97
CA ASP A 240 -8.83 0.38 -23.69
C ASP A 240 -8.52 -0.99 -23.07
N GLY A 241 -9.51 -1.88 -23.08
CA GLY A 241 -9.42 -3.23 -22.49
C GLY A 241 -9.46 -3.28 -20.96
N SER A 242 -9.50 -2.12 -20.28
CA SER A 242 -9.54 -2.04 -18.81
C SER A 242 -10.95 -2.28 -18.25
N SER A 243 -11.39 -3.54 -18.20
CA SER A 243 -12.70 -3.91 -17.64
C SER A 243 -12.70 -3.94 -16.09
N PRO A 244 -13.84 -3.72 -15.42
CA PRO A 244 -13.96 -3.86 -13.96
C PRO A 244 -13.49 -5.23 -13.45
N ARG A 245 -13.73 -6.29 -14.24
CA ARG A 245 -13.30 -7.65 -13.91
C ARG A 245 -11.78 -7.75 -13.79
N ALA A 246 -11.04 -7.06 -14.66
CA ALA A 246 -9.57 -7.07 -14.66
C ALA A 246 -9.00 -6.40 -13.40
N SER A 247 -9.75 -5.51 -12.73
CA SER A 247 -9.33 -4.85 -11.48
C SER A 247 -9.71 -5.60 -10.19
N ARG A 248 -10.34 -6.78 -10.26
CA ARG A 248 -10.81 -7.51 -9.06
C ARG A 248 -9.71 -7.92 -8.07
N TRP A 249 -8.47 -8.06 -8.53
CA TRP A 249 -7.32 -8.29 -7.66
C TRP A 249 -7.16 -7.18 -6.60
N ALA A 250 -7.54 -5.94 -6.93
CA ALA A 250 -7.41 -4.81 -6.01
C ALA A 250 -8.29 -4.98 -4.77
N VAL A 251 -9.48 -5.59 -4.91
CA VAL A 251 -10.37 -5.87 -3.77
C VAL A 251 -9.70 -6.83 -2.77
N ALA A 252 -9.06 -7.88 -3.29
CA ALA A 252 -8.33 -8.84 -2.45
C ALA A 252 -7.15 -8.19 -1.72
N LEU A 253 -6.39 -7.32 -2.40
CA LEU A 253 -5.28 -6.60 -1.77
C LEU A 253 -5.75 -5.58 -0.73
N VAL A 254 -6.84 -4.85 -0.99
CA VAL A 254 -7.43 -3.94 0.01
C VAL A 254 -7.85 -4.73 1.25
N ALA A 255 -8.55 -5.85 1.08
CA ALA A 255 -8.93 -6.71 2.20
C ALA A 255 -7.70 -7.23 2.97
N LEU A 256 -6.65 -7.64 2.25
CA LEU A 256 -5.39 -8.10 2.85
C LEU A 256 -4.71 -7.00 3.67
N PHE A 257 -4.58 -5.79 3.12
CA PHE A 257 -3.96 -4.67 3.82
C PHE A 257 -4.77 -4.21 5.04
N LEU A 258 -6.11 -4.19 4.94
CA LEU A 258 -6.96 -3.93 6.09
C LEU A 258 -6.83 -5.02 7.16
N GLY A 259 -6.69 -6.29 6.76
CA GLY A 259 -6.40 -7.39 7.66
C GLY A 259 -5.06 -7.21 8.40
N PHE A 260 -3.99 -6.84 7.69
CA PHE A 260 -2.70 -6.54 8.30
C PHE A 260 -2.76 -5.34 9.25
N ALA A 261 -3.45 -4.26 8.86
CA ALA A 261 -3.64 -3.10 9.71
C ALA A 261 -4.41 -3.48 10.99
N GLY A 262 -5.53 -4.18 10.84
CA GLY A 262 -6.34 -4.67 11.96
C GLY A 262 -5.55 -5.58 12.91
N TRP A 263 -4.76 -6.51 12.36
CA TRP A 263 -3.91 -7.40 13.16
C TRP A 263 -2.85 -6.65 13.97
N ASN A 264 -2.18 -5.67 13.36
CA ASN A 264 -1.19 -4.86 14.04
C ASN A 264 -1.83 -3.98 15.13
N LEU A 265 -2.98 -3.36 14.85
CA LEU A 265 -3.71 -2.56 15.84
C LEU A 265 -4.19 -3.42 17.02
N PHE A 266 -4.69 -4.62 16.75
CA PHE A 266 -5.07 -5.58 17.79
C PHE A 266 -3.86 -5.98 18.65
N GLY A 267 -2.72 -6.28 18.03
CA GLY A 267 -1.50 -6.62 18.75
C GLY A 267 -0.98 -5.46 19.61
N ILE A 268 -1.05 -4.21 19.12
CA ILE A 268 -0.74 -3.02 19.92
C ILE A 268 -1.68 -2.93 21.13
N ALA A 269 -2.99 -3.06 20.91
CA ALA A 269 -3.98 -3.02 21.99
C ALA A 269 -3.70 -4.12 23.04
N ARG A 270 -3.42 -5.35 22.60
CA ARG A 270 -3.05 -6.46 23.49
C ARG A 270 -1.79 -6.15 24.29
N VAL A 271 -0.75 -5.62 23.66
CA VAL A 271 0.52 -5.30 24.31
C VAL A 271 0.36 -4.15 25.30
N LEU A 272 -0.47 -3.14 25.00
CA LEU A 272 -0.73 -1.98 25.86
C LEU A 272 -1.68 -2.31 27.02
N HIS A 273 -2.70 -3.14 26.79
CA HIS A 273 -3.66 -3.54 27.83
C HIS A 273 -2.99 -4.36 28.94
N ARG A 274 -1.91 -5.09 28.63
CA ARG A 274 -1.13 -5.87 29.60
C ARG A 274 -0.29 -5.03 30.60
N VAL A 275 -0.49 -3.72 30.65
CA VAL A 275 0.21 -2.78 31.57
C VAL A 275 -0.73 -2.14 32.57
N LYS A 276 -2.04 -2.35 32.44
CA LYS A 276 -2.98 -1.86 33.45
C LYS A 276 -3.12 -2.92 34.54
N ASP A 277 -2.12 -2.99 35.41
CA ASP A 277 -2.17 -3.61 36.75
C ASP A 277 -1.45 -2.59 37.67
N VAL A 278 -2.19 -1.82 38.50
CA VAL A 278 -2.45 -2.03 39.95
C VAL A 278 -1.17 -1.93 40.79
#